data_AF-A0A949F4L1-F1
#
_entry.id   AF-A0A949F4L1-F1
#
_cell.length_a   1.000
_cell.length_b   1.000
_cell.length_c   1.000
_cell.angle_alpha   90.00
_cell.angle_beta   90.00
_cell.angle_gamma   90.00
#
_symmetry.space_group_name_H-M   'P 1'
#
loop_
_entity.id
_entity.type
_entity.pdbx_description
1 polymer ?
#
loop_
_entity_poly.entity_id
_entity_poly.type
_entity_poly.pdbx_seq_one_letter_code
_entity_poly.pdbx_strand_id
1 'polypeptide(L)' 'MFYTKEELINKQVVIINNLEPAVLRGVESQGMLLAASDVDKIVIISPDKDVAVGSVVK' A
#
# COMPACT_ATOMS: atom_id res chain seq x y z
N MET A 1 4.57 -15.71 1.81
CA MET A 1 3.56 -14.74 2.30
C MET A 1 4.31 -13.73 3.14
N PHE A 2 4.23 -12.45 2.82
CA PHE A 2 5.05 -11.41 3.48
C PHE A 2 4.35 -10.72 4.65
N TYR A 3 3.01 -10.70 4.65
CA TYR A 3 2.19 -10.12 5.71
C TYR A 3 0.97 -11.00 6.00
N THR A 4 0.56 -11.07 7.25
CA THR A 4 -0.73 -11.61 7.65
C THR A 4 -1.82 -10.54 7.50
N LYS A 5 -3.10 -10.94 7.63
CA LYS A 5 -4.21 -9.98 7.55
C LYS A 5 -4.16 -9.00 8.72
N GLU A 6 -3.85 -9.50 9.90
CA GLU A 6 -3.83 -8.75 11.16
C GLU A 6 -2.76 -7.66 11.15
N GLU A 7 -1.60 -7.92 10.54
CA GLU A 7 -0.51 -6.95 10.38
C GLU A 7 -0.85 -5.78 9.45
N LEU A 8 -1.87 -5.94 8.59
CA LEU A 8 -2.30 -4.91 7.63
C LEU A 8 -3.40 -4.02 8.19
N ILE A 9 -4.17 -4.49 9.17
CA ILE A 9 -5.23 -3.70 9.78
C ILE A 9 -4.62 -2.50 10.52
N ASN A 10 -5.16 -1.30 10.27
CA ASN A 10 -4.71 -0.01 10.83
C ASN A 10 -3.26 0.40 10.49
N LYS A 11 -2.58 -0.29 9.56
CA LYS A 11 -1.24 0.11 9.10
C LYS A 11 -1.34 1.35 8.19
N GLN A 12 -0.57 2.40 8.49
CA GLN A 12 -0.41 3.52 7.56
C GLN A 12 0.45 3.11 6.36
N VAL A 13 0.00 3.43 5.15
CA VAL A 13 0.63 3.01 3.89
C VAL A 13 0.66 4.14 2.89
N VAL A 14 1.59 4.08 1.94
CA VAL A 14 1.63 4.99 0.78
C VAL A 14 0.91 4.35 -0.41
N ILE A 15 0.02 5.11 -1.03
CA ILE A 15 -0.72 4.68 -2.23
C ILE A 15 -0.48 5.63 -3.41
N ILE A 16 -0.50 5.08 -4.63
CA ILE A 16 -0.71 5.86 -5.85
C ILE A 16 -2.23 5.99 -6.04
N ASN A 17 -2.75 7.22 -6.01
CA ASN A 17 -4.19 7.50 -6.02
C ASN A 17 -4.74 8.06 -7.34
N ASN A 18 -3.91 8.14 -8.39
CA ASN A 18 -4.26 8.70 -9.70
C ASN A 18 -4.19 7.66 -10.83
N LEU A 19 -4.16 6.37 -10.50
CA LEU A 19 -4.21 5.30 -11.48
C LEU A 19 -5.64 5.12 -11.98
N GLU A 20 -5.78 4.77 -13.25
CA GLU A 20 -7.06 4.30 -13.78
C GLU A 20 -7.47 3.01 -13.06
N PRO A 21 -8.75 2.86 -12.66
CA PRO A 21 -9.22 1.64 -12.01
C PRO A 21 -8.98 0.40 -12.87
N ALA A 22 -8.57 -0.70 -12.22
CA ALA A 22 -8.31 -1.96 -12.90
C ALA A 22 -9.08 -3.11 -12.25
N VAL A 23 -9.77 -3.93 -13.04
CA VAL A 23 -10.45 -5.12 -12.53
C VAL A 23 -9.45 -6.26 -12.39
N LEU A 24 -9.17 -6.67 -11.15
CA LEU A 24 -8.30 -7.77 -10.80
C LEU A 24 -9.12 -8.92 -10.22
N ARG A 25 -9.19 -10.04 -10.95
CA ARG A 25 -9.95 -11.24 -10.53
C ARG A 25 -11.42 -10.93 -10.16
N GLY A 26 -12.06 -10.03 -10.90
CA GLY A 26 -13.47 -9.65 -10.70
C GLY A 26 -13.71 -8.58 -9.63
N VAL A 27 -12.65 -8.05 -8.99
CA VAL A 27 -12.73 -6.95 -8.03
C VAL A 27 -12.06 -5.72 -8.62
N GLU A 28 -12.70 -4.56 -8.49
CA GLU A 28 -12.14 -3.29 -8.95
C GLU A 28 -11.07 -2.78 -7.98
N SER A 29 -9.86 -2.56 -8.49
CA SER A 29 -8.74 -1.97 -7.78
C SER A 29 -8.68 -0.47 -8.08
N GLN A 30 -8.80 0.35 -7.04
CA GLN A 30 -8.86 1.83 -7.11
C GLN A 30 -7.50 2.50 -6.83
N GLY A 31 -6.41 1.74 -6.83
CA GLY A 31 -5.07 2.25 -6.57
C GLY A 31 -4.06 1.14 -6.36
N MET A 32 -2.87 1.54 -5.93
CA MET A 32 -1.74 0.63 -5.68
C MET A 32 -0.97 1.07 -4.44
N LEU A 33 -0.70 0.15 -3.51
CA LEU A 33 0.24 0.39 -2.42
C LEU A 33 1.69 0.35 -2.93
N LEU A 34 2.54 1.19 -2.37
CA LEU A 34 3.98 1.12 -2.62
C LEU A 34 4.66 0.15 -1.65
N ALA A 35 5.54 -0.68 -2.21
CA ALA A 35 6.40 -1.58 -1.47
C ALA A 35 7.79 -1.62 -2.10
N ALA A 36 8.82 -1.73 -1.26
CA ALA A 36 10.16 -2.10 -1.70
C ALA A 36 10.23 -3.63 -1.80
N SER A 37 10.83 -4.14 -2.87
CA SER A 37 11.07 -5.57 -3.04
C SER A 37 12.53 -5.85 -3.34
N ASP A 38 13.11 -6.84 -2.68
CA ASP A 38 14.39 -7.44 -3.03
C ASP A 38 14.20 -8.94 -3.37
N VAL A 39 15.29 -9.69 -3.48
CA VAL A 39 15.27 -11.11 -3.90
C VAL A 39 14.34 -11.97 -3.02
N ASP A 40 14.25 -11.67 -1.72
CA ASP A 40 13.58 -12.54 -0.75
C ASP A 40 12.50 -11.81 0.08
N LYS A 41 12.31 -10.50 -0.10
CA LYS A 41 11.48 -9.68 0.78
C LYS A 41 10.62 -8.69 0.01
N ILE A 42 9.42 -8.45 0.54
CA ILE A 42 8.55 -7.35 0.17
C ILE A 42 8.23 -6.58 1.44
N VAL A 43 8.53 -5.28 1.44
CA VAL A 43 8.34 -4.38 2.58
C VAL A 43 7.45 -3.23 2.16
N ILE A 44 6.28 -3.09 2.79
CA ILE A 44 5.35 -1.97 2.53
C ILE A 44 6.01 -0.66 2.96
N ILE A 45 5.93 0.36 2.08
CA ILE A 45 6.39 1.70 2.40
C ILE A 45 5.34 2.39 3.29
N SER A 46 5.81 2.87 4.43
CA SER A 46 5.01 3.57 5.44
C SER A 46 5.78 4.82 5.90
N PRO A 47 5.08 5.89 6.33
CA PRO A 47 5.74 7.03 6.96
C PRO A 47 6.44 6.60 8.25
N ASP A 48 7.52 7.28 8.62
CA ASP A 48 8.31 6.98 9.83
C ASP A 48 7.57 7.38 11.12
N LYS A 49 6.59 8.28 11.01
CA LYS A 49 5.72 8.78 12.07
C LYS A 49 4.28 8.85 11.59
N ASP A 50 3.35 8.85 12.53
CA ASP A 50 1.93 9.04 12.20
C ASP A 50 1.70 10.39 11.55
N VAL A 51 1.03 10.36 10.40
CA VAL A 51 0.58 11.55 9.68
C VAL A 51 -0.92 11.51 9.47
N ALA A 52 -1.52 12.65 9.13
CA ALA A 52 -2.93 12.68 8.77
C ALA A 52 -3.20 11.80 7.54
N VAL A 53 -4.29 11.03 7.56
CA VAL A 53 -4.71 10.23 6.40
C VAL A 53 -4.91 11.15 5.19
N GLY A 54 -4.36 10.76 4.04
CA GLY A 54 -4.40 11.57 2.81
C GLY A 54 -3.30 12.64 2.72
N SER A 55 -2.34 12.66 3.65
CA SER A 55 -1.14 13.51 3.52
C SER A 55 -0.41 13.21 2.20
N VAL A 56 -0.08 14.27 1.46
CA VAL A 56 0.56 14.18 0.14
C VAL A 56 2.05 13.86 0.30
N VAL A 57 2.48 12.75 -0.30
CA VAL A 57 3.90 12.41 -0.45
C VAL A 57 4.52 13.34 -1.49
N LYS A 58 5.71 13.86 -1.20
CA LYS A 58 6.46 14.78 -2.07
C LYS A 58 7.78 14.16 -2.53
#